data_AF-A0A2G6N0S5-F1
#
_entry.id   AF-A0A2G6N0S5-F1
#
_cell.length_a   1.000
_cell.length_b   1.000
_cell.length_c   1.000
_cell.angle_alpha   90.00
_cell.angle_beta   90.00
_cell.angle_gamma   90.00
#
_symmetry.space_group_name_H-M   'P 1'
#
loop_
_entity.id
_entity.type
_entity.pdbx_description
1 polymer ?
#
loop_
_entity_poly.entity_id
_entity_poly.type
_entity_poly.pdbx_seq_one_letter_code
_entity_poly.pdbx_strand_id
1 'polypeptide(L)'
;NVAAIFYNKGVKLSLARVSIWGVFYLISNDPSITSLAQLKGKRILLPFRGDQPDLLFQAVCRAQGLDPFKDFTIEYVSSPLDIIMSLLAGKVDNALMIEPAAAMAIMKAKEKGLDFKRVIDLQKEYAALVGNDSGVPNAGVAVLPRIKNNQAVVDAFLTAYDQSVQWTNKHPKEAAELAARYIKGVNAKAFEEALRYTDFRSVSGVDSRTDLEMMFSTFIEMNPKSVGGKLPDAGLYQ
;
A
#
# COMPACT_ATOMS: atom_id res chain seq x y z
N ASN A 1 -7.88 5.19 -0.04
CA ASN A 1 -8.86 5.92 -0.92
C ASN A 1 -10.29 5.34 -0.89
N VAL A 2 -10.51 4.02 -0.77
CA VAL A 2 -11.84 3.38 -0.80
C VAL A 2 -12.85 3.99 0.19
N ALA A 3 -12.42 4.30 1.42
CA ALA A 3 -13.28 4.96 2.41
C ALA A 3 -13.80 6.32 1.91
N ALA A 4 -12.96 7.13 1.27
CA ALA A 4 -13.34 8.41 0.66
C ALA A 4 -14.35 8.22 -0.47
N ILE A 5 -14.17 7.19 -1.33
CA ILE A 5 -15.11 6.87 -2.41
C ILE A 5 -16.50 6.57 -1.84
N PHE A 6 -16.60 5.69 -0.84
CA PHE A 6 -17.88 5.34 -0.23
C PHE A 6 -18.51 6.55 0.50
N TYR A 7 -17.70 7.32 1.22
CA TYR A 7 -18.16 8.52 1.91
C TYR A 7 -18.77 9.54 0.94
N ASN A 8 -18.05 9.89 -0.11
CA ASN A 8 -18.51 10.84 -1.13
C ASN A 8 -19.72 10.31 -1.94
N LYS A 9 -19.94 9.00 -1.95
CA LYS A 9 -21.15 8.36 -2.50
C LYS A 9 -22.33 8.28 -1.51
N GLY A 10 -22.21 8.89 -0.33
CA GLY A 10 -23.30 9.01 0.64
C GLY A 10 -23.33 7.91 1.71
N VAL A 11 -22.35 7.00 1.75
CA VAL A 11 -22.23 6.07 2.88
C VAL A 11 -21.72 6.83 4.09
N LYS A 12 -22.54 6.91 5.15
CA LYS A 12 -22.23 7.67 6.38
C LYS A 12 -21.17 6.99 7.29
N LEU A 13 -20.13 6.40 6.69
CA LEU A 13 -18.99 5.84 7.41
C LEU A 13 -18.06 6.95 7.91
N SER A 14 -17.18 6.61 8.83
CA SER A 14 -16.06 7.45 9.24
C SER A 14 -14.81 6.59 9.45
N LEU A 15 -13.66 7.07 9.01
CA LEU A 15 -12.36 6.46 9.16
C LEU A 15 -11.85 6.71 10.59
N ALA A 16 -11.69 5.65 11.37
CA ALA A 16 -11.27 5.71 12.76
C ALA A 16 -9.76 5.50 12.96
N ARG A 17 -9.14 4.71 12.08
CA ARG A 17 -7.69 4.50 12.08
C ARG A 17 -7.15 4.47 10.68
N VAL A 18 -5.95 5.00 10.49
CA VAL A 18 -5.02 4.62 9.43
C VAL A 18 -3.98 3.71 10.06
N SER A 19 -3.75 2.57 9.43
CA SER A 19 -3.05 1.42 10.01
C SER A 19 -1.83 1.02 9.22
N ILE A 20 -1.80 1.30 7.91
CA ILE A 20 -0.68 0.95 7.05
C ILE A 20 -0.20 2.23 6.35
N TRP A 21 1.06 2.56 6.58
CA TRP A 21 1.70 3.79 6.13
C TRP A 21 2.82 3.53 5.10
N GLY A 22 3.16 2.27 4.83
CA GLY A 22 4.17 1.94 3.84
C GLY A 22 4.24 0.47 3.53
N VAL A 23 4.01 0.12 2.26
CA VAL A 23 3.99 -1.27 1.74
C VAL A 23 4.33 -1.38 0.25
N PHE A 24 4.59 -0.27 -0.45
CA PHE A 24 4.71 -0.27 -1.92
C PHE A 24 6.17 -0.28 -2.35
N TYR A 25 6.60 -1.34 -3.01
CA TYR A 25 7.98 -1.51 -3.46
C TYR A 25 8.02 -1.90 -4.91
N LEU A 26 8.92 -1.27 -5.66
CA LEU A 26 9.36 -1.87 -6.91
C LEU A 26 10.35 -2.98 -6.58
N ILE A 27 10.08 -4.17 -7.09
CA ILE A 27 11.02 -5.28 -7.06
C ILE A 27 11.67 -5.49 -8.42
N SER A 28 12.95 -5.84 -8.43
CA SER A 28 13.70 -6.16 -9.64
C SER A 28 14.72 -7.27 -9.43
N ASN A 29 15.03 -8.02 -10.48
CA ASN A 29 16.17 -8.96 -10.54
C ASN A 29 17.50 -8.29 -10.91
N ASP A 30 17.48 -6.98 -11.20
CA ASP A 30 18.66 -6.15 -11.36
C ASP A 30 18.88 -5.32 -10.10
N PRO A 31 19.81 -5.72 -9.21
CA PRO A 31 20.07 -5.02 -7.95
C PRO A 31 20.79 -3.67 -8.13
N SER A 32 21.21 -3.32 -9.35
CA SER A 32 21.87 -2.04 -9.62
C SER A 32 20.87 -0.87 -9.77
N ILE A 33 19.58 -1.18 -9.87
CA ILE A 33 18.52 -0.17 -9.95
C ILE A 33 18.37 0.54 -8.60
N THR A 34 18.48 1.85 -8.64
CA THR A 34 18.36 2.76 -7.48
C THR A 34 17.47 3.97 -7.78
N SER A 35 16.92 4.08 -9.00
CA SER A 35 16.03 5.19 -9.38
C SER A 35 15.04 4.78 -10.48
N LEU A 36 13.91 5.48 -10.57
CA LEU A 36 12.92 5.24 -11.63
C LEU A 36 13.46 5.59 -13.02
N ALA A 37 14.39 6.53 -13.13
CA ALA A 37 15.00 6.92 -14.41
C ALA A 37 15.77 5.77 -15.08
N GLN A 38 16.38 4.87 -14.30
CA GLN A 38 17.08 3.69 -14.83
C GLN A 38 16.13 2.66 -15.46
N LEU A 39 14.84 2.76 -15.17
CA LEU A 39 13.81 1.89 -15.72
C LEU A 39 13.21 2.40 -17.02
N LYS A 40 13.69 3.54 -17.56
CA LYS A 40 13.20 4.05 -18.85
C LYS A 40 13.33 2.98 -19.95
N GLY A 41 12.27 2.78 -20.71
CA GLY A 41 12.13 1.76 -21.74
C GLY A 41 11.95 0.33 -21.21
N LYS A 42 11.95 0.11 -19.89
CA LYS A 42 11.75 -1.22 -19.29
C LYS A 42 10.27 -1.52 -19.13
N ARG A 43 9.97 -2.82 -19.07
CA ARG A 43 8.64 -3.30 -18.69
C ARG A 43 8.50 -3.37 -17.18
N ILE A 44 7.34 -2.89 -16.69
CA ILE A 44 6.97 -2.95 -15.28
C ILE A 44 5.56 -3.53 -15.16
N LEU A 45 5.41 -4.60 -14.39
CA LEU A 45 4.09 -5.13 -14.05
C LEU A 45 3.49 -4.37 -12.86
N LEU A 46 2.23 -3.94 -13.00
CA LEU A 46 1.51 -3.16 -11.98
C LEU A 46 0.16 -3.82 -11.64
N PRO A 47 -0.19 -4.00 -10.36
CA PRO A 47 -1.53 -4.41 -9.95
C PRO A 47 -2.48 -3.21 -9.87
N PHE A 48 -3.79 -3.50 -9.91
CA PHE A 48 -4.87 -2.56 -9.53
C PHE A 48 -4.85 -1.23 -10.30
N ARG A 49 -4.99 -1.31 -11.63
CA ARG A 49 -5.11 -0.14 -12.50
C ARG A 49 -6.16 0.86 -11.99
N GLY A 50 -5.76 2.12 -11.88
CA GLY A 50 -6.59 3.23 -11.42
C GLY A 50 -6.81 3.29 -9.92
N ASP A 51 -6.22 2.37 -9.15
CA ASP A 51 -6.25 2.36 -7.69
C ASP A 51 -4.93 2.88 -7.10
N GLN A 52 -4.82 2.90 -5.77
CA GLN A 52 -3.74 3.53 -5.03
C GLN A 52 -2.31 3.15 -5.48
N PRO A 53 -1.94 1.88 -5.76
CA PRO A 53 -0.58 1.56 -6.22
C PRO A 53 -0.23 2.22 -7.56
N ASP A 54 -1.16 2.19 -8.51
CA ASP A 54 -1.01 2.79 -9.84
C ASP A 54 -0.93 4.32 -9.73
N LEU A 55 -1.85 4.94 -8.99
CA LEU A 55 -1.87 6.39 -8.80
C LEU A 55 -0.62 6.88 -8.07
N LEU A 56 -0.17 6.18 -7.02
CA LEU A 56 1.06 6.52 -6.31
C LEU A 56 2.28 6.46 -7.25
N PHE A 57 2.41 5.38 -8.03
CA PHE A 57 3.48 5.23 -9.01
C PHE A 57 3.47 6.35 -10.04
N GLN A 58 2.30 6.69 -10.60
CA GLN A 58 2.17 7.78 -11.56
C GLN A 58 2.52 9.15 -10.95
N ALA A 59 2.09 9.43 -9.72
CA ALA A 59 2.40 10.68 -9.04
C ALA A 59 3.91 10.84 -8.83
N VAL A 60 4.56 9.79 -8.34
CA VAL A 60 6.02 9.77 -8.14
C VAL A 60 6.75 9.93 -9.48
N CYS A 61 6.34 9.22 -10.54
CA CYS A 61 6.96 9.36 -11.86
C CYS A 61 6.91 10.82 -12.35
N ARG A 62 5.72 11.44 -12.29
CA ARG A 62 5.53 12.82 -12.75
C ARG A 62 6.34 13.82 -11.92
N ALA A 63 6.42 13.62 -10.61
CA ALA A 63 7.26 14.44 -9.73
C ALA A 63 8.75 14.40 -10.11
N GLN A 64 9.21 13.27 -10.63
CA GLN A 64 10.59 13.05 -11.09
C GLN A 64 10.81 13.43 -12.57
N GLY A 65 9.81 14.05 -13.22
CA GLY A 65 9.90 14.43 -14.64
C GLY A 65 9.81 13.25 -15.61
N LEU A 66 9.29 12.10 -15.17
CA LEU A 66 9.07 10.91 -15.99
C LEU A 66 7.61 10.81 -16.42
N ASP A 67 7.36 10.36 -17.65
CA ASP A 67 6.01 10.07 -18.14
C ASP A 67 5.69 8.58 -17.94
N PRO A 68 4.81 8.20 -16.99
CA PRO A 68 4.57 6.79 -16.66
C PRO A 68 4.04 5.96 -17.83
N PHE A 69 3.49 6.58 -18.88
CA PHE A 69 2.91 5.90 -20.03
C PHE A 69 3.77 5.97 -21.29
N LYS A 70 4.86 6.75 -21.30
CA LYS A 70 5.80 6.83 -22.43
C LYS A 70 7.19 6.33 -22.06
N ASP A 71 7.62 6.58 -20.84
CA ASP A 71 8.95 6.19 -20.37
C ASP A 71 9.02 4.74 -19.92
N PHE A 72 7.89 4.05 -19.74
CA PHE A 72 7.84 2.64 -19.35
C PHE A 72 6.85 1.86 -20.21
N THR A 73 7.05 0.54 -20.30
CA THR A 73 6.01 -0.38 -20.77
C THR A 73 5.25 -0.92 -19.57
N ILE A 74 4.14 -0.28 -19.21
CA ILE A 74 3.30 -0.72 -18.09
C ILE A 74 2.38 -1.85 -18.54
N GLU A 75 2.49 -3.00 -17.87
CA GLU A 75 1.60 -4.14 -18.07
C GLU A 75 0.76 -4.31 -16.80
N TYR A 76 -0.53 -3.99 -16.90
CA TYR A 76 -1.45 -4.13 -15.78
C TYR A 76 -1.89 -5.59 -15.62
N VAL A 77 -1.78 -6.10 -14.40
CA VAL A 77 -2.26 -7.43 -14.04
C VAL A 77 -3.50 -7.36 -13.15
N SER A 78 -4.27 -8.45 -13.14
CA SER A 78 -5.51 -8.54 -12.35
C SER A 78 -5.23 -8.84 -10.87
N SER A 79 -4.12 -9.52 -10.55
CA SER A 79 -3.76 -9.85 -9.18
C SER A 79 -2.24 -9.86 -8.93
N PRO A 80 -1.77 -9.64 -7.69
CA PRO A 80 -0.37 -9.84 -7.33
C PRO A 80 0.14 -11.28 -7.57
N LEU A 81 -0.75 -12.28 -7.58
CA LEU A 81 -0.38 -13.66 -7.89
C LEU A 81 0.08 -13.82 -9.35
N ASP A 82 -0.51 -13.08 -10.28
CA ASP A 82 -0.11 -13.09 -11.69
C ASP A 82 1.31 -12.54 -11.88
N ILE A 83 1.69 -11.54 -11.08
CA ILE A 83 3.05 -11.03 -11.04
C ILE A 83 3.99 -12.12 -10.54
N ILE A 84 3.66 -12.78 -9.42
CA ILE A 84 4.48 -13.87 -8.87
C ILE A 84 4.68 -14.97 -9.92
N MET A 85 3.63 -15.41 -10.60
CA MET A 85 3.74 -16.43 -11.65
C MET A 85 4.63 -15.98 -12.82
N SER A 86 4.52 -14.71 -13.23
CA SER A 86 5.34 -14.14 -14.31
C SER A 86 6.82 -14.03 -13.92
N LEU A 87 7.10 -13.64 -12.67
CA LEU A 87 8.46 -13.55 -12.11
C LEU A 87 9.11 -14.94 -12.09
N LEU A 88 8.40 -15.94 -11.57
CA LEU A 88 8.90 -17.32 -11.48
C LEU A 88 9.12 -17.98 -12.85
N ALA A 89 8.41 -17.50 -13.87
CA ALA A 89 8.59 -17.95 -15.25
C ALA A 89 9.72 -17.19 -15.98
N GLY A 90 10.41 -16.25 -15.32
CA GLY A 90 11.44 -15.41 -15.94
C GLY A 90 10.91 -14.48 -17.03
N LYS A 91 9.60 -14.17 -17.01
CA LYS A 91 8.96 -13.33 -18.04
C LYS A 91 9.03 -11.85 -17.71
N VAL A 92 9.28 -11.47 -16.46
CA VAL A 92 9.30 -10.08 -16.02
C VAL A 92 10.48 -9.86 -15.09
N ASP A 93 11.14 -8.72 -15.28
CA ASP A 93 12.29 -8.30 -14.50
C ASP A 93 11.93 -7.24 -13.45
N ASN A 94 10.83 -6.51 -13.63
CA ASN A 94 10.43 -5.42 -12.74
C ASN A 94 8.92 -5.45 -12.46
N ALA A 95 8.54 -5.27 -11.20
CA ALA A 95 7.15 -5.16 -10.82
C ALA A 95 6.94 -4.25 -9.61
N LEU A 96 5.85 -3.48 -9.63
CA LEU A 96 5.35 -2.82 -8.43
C LEU A 96 4.58 -3.85 -7.60
N MET A 97 5.01 -4.05 -6.37
CA MET A 97 4.43 -5.01 -5.44
C MET A 97 4.01 -4.34 -4.14
N ILE A 98 3.08 -4.99 -3.46
CA ILE A 98 2.55 -4.57 -2.16
C ILE A 98 2.89 -5.66 -1.15
N GLU A 99 3.37 -5.30 0.03
CA GLU A 99 3.53 -6.28 1.11
C GLU A 99 2.18 -6.86 1.57
N PRO A 100 2.12 -8.16 1.94
CA PRO A 100 3.21 -9.13 2.02
C PRO A 100 3.50 -9.89 0.70
N ALA A 101 2.86 -9.52 -0.41
CA ALA A 101 3.02 -10.23 -1.68
C ALA A 101 4.44 -10.07 -2.26
N ALA A 102 5.10 -8.94 -2.02
CA ALA A 102 6.49 -8.73 -2.42
C ALA A 102 7.44 -9.71 -1.70
N ALA A 103 7.33 -9.86 -0.38
CA ALA A 103 8.09 -10.86 0.38
C ALA A 103 7.86 -12.29 -0.14
N MET A 104 6.60 -12.64 -0.42
CA MET A 104 6.27 -13.95 -0.98
C MET A 104 6.88 -14.16 -2.37
N ALA A 105 6.84 -13.14 -3.24
CA ALA A 105 7.43 -13.19 -4.57
C ALA A 105 8.94 -13.42 -4.51
N ILE A 106 9.64 -12.62 -3.71
CA ILE A 106 11.10 -12.70 -3.53
C ILE A 106 11.49 -14.07 -2.97
N MET A 107 10.79 -14.55 -1.94
CA MET A 107 11.05 -15.86 -1.34
C MET A 107 10.91 -16.99 -2.36
N LYS A 108 9.81 -17.03 -3.12
CA LYS A 108 9.59 -18.07 -4.14
C LYS A 108 10.57 -17.94 -5.31
N ALA A 109 10.94 -16.73 -5.69
CA ALA A 109 11.91 -16.49 -6.75
C ALA A 109 13.30 -17.03 -6.37
N LYS A 110 13.69 -16.83 -5.10
CA LYS A 110 14.93 -17.40 -4.54
C LYS A 110 14.96 -18.93 -4.59
N GLU A 111 13.82 -19.59 -4.33
CA GLU A 111 13.70 -21.05 -4.48
C GLU A 111 13.91 -21.54 -5.92
N LYS A 112 13.75 -20.64 -6.91
CA LYS A 112 13.99 -20.89 -8.34
C LYS A 112 15.35 -20.36 -8.82
N GLY A 113 16.21 -19.89 -7.92
CA GLY A 113 17.53 -19.35 -8.27
C GLY A 113 17.49 -17.93 -8.87
N LEU A 114 16.38 -17.21 -8.73
CA LEU A 114 16.23 -15.82 -9.15
C LEU A 114 16.44 -14.88 -7.95
N ASP A 115 17.23 -13.82 -8.12
CA ASP A 115 17.57 -12.87 -7.05
C ASP A 115 16.80 -11.55 -7.20
N PHE A 116 15.52 -11.56 -6.83
CA PHE A 116 14.72 -10.33 -6.80
C PHE A 116 14.91 -9.55 -5.49
N LYS A 117 15.01 -8.23 -5.60
CA LYS A 117 15.14 -7.32 -4.45
C LYS A 117 14.17 -6.16 -4.57
N ARG A 118 13.79 -5.58 -3.43
CA ARG A 118 13.12 -4.28 -3.36
C ARG A 118 14.15 -3.22 -3.73
N VAL A 119 14.04 -2.67 -4.94
CA VAL A 119 15.01 -1.72 -5.49
C VAL A 119 14.56 -0.27 -5.32
N ILE A 120 13.24 -0.03 -5.24
CA ILE A 120 12.68 1.31 -5.01
C ILE A 120 11.59 1.20 -3.95
N ASP A 121 11.70 2.05 -2.93
CA ASP A 121 10.70 2.26 -1.89
C ASP A 121 9.83 3.46 -2.29
N LEU A 122 8.61 3.20 -2.78
CA LEU A 122 7.74 4.28 -3.25
C LEU A 122 7.31 5.23 -2.14
N GLN A 123 7.41 4.84 -0.86
CA GLN A 123 7.06 5.71 0.25
C GLN A 123 8.09 6.83 0.38
N LYS A 124 9.38 6.49 0.24
CA LYS A 124 10.48 7.47 0.24
C LYS A 124 10.40 8.40 -0.95
N GLU A 125 10.10 7.84 -2.13
CA GLU A 125 9.92 8.66 -3.34
C GLU A 125 8.70 9.60 -3.22
N TYR A 126 7.62 9.12 -2.59
CA TYR A 126 6.45 9.94 -2.30
C TYR A 126 6.75 11.03 -1.27
N ALA A 127 7.50 10.71 -0.21
CA ALA A 127 7.91 11.67 0.80
C ALA A 127 8.67 12.85 0.19
N ALA A 128 9.55 12.58 -0.79
CA ALA A 128 10.24 13.62 -1.54
C ALA A 128 9.28 14.50 -2.38
N LEU A 129 8.23 13.92 -2.96
CA LEU A 129 7.19 14.66 -3.69
C LEU A 129 6.42 15.60 -2.77
N VAL A 130 6.04 15.13 -1.57
CA VAL A 130 5.15 15.90 -0.68
C VAL A 130 5.87 16.73 0.39
N GLY A 131 7.20 16.63 0.47
CA GLY A 131 8.01 17.38 1.43
C GLY A 131 7.80 16.99 2.88
N ASN A 132 7.30 15.78 3.15
CA ASN A 132 7.17 15.22 4.50
C ASN A 132 7.42 13.70 4.47
N ASP A 133 7.86 13.14 5.58
CA ASP A 133 8.16 11.70 5.73
C ASP A 133 7.12 10.98 6.61
N SER A 134 5.85 11.43 6.55
CA SER A 134 4.76 10.81 7.32
C SER A 134 4.42 9.40 6.84
N GLY A 135 4.80 9.05 5.60
CA GLY A 135 4.42 7.82 4.91
C GLY A 135 3.21 8.00 3.98
N VAL A 136 2.72 6.89 3.43
CA VAL A 136 1.58 6.80 2.52
C VAL A 136 0.38 6.16 3.24
N PRO A 137 -0.68 6.91 3.59
CA PRO A 137 -1.83 6.34 4.29
C PRO A 137 -2.62 5.40 3.36
N ASN A 138 -2.42 4.10 3.52
CA ASN A 138 -2.90 3.07 2.59
C ASN A 138 -4.17 2.35 3.07
N ALA A 139 -4.11 1.79 4.27
CA ALA A 139 -5.20 0.97 4.81
C ALA A 139 -5.54 1.39 6.23
N GLY A 140 -6.76 1.08 6.67
CA GLY A 140 -7.28 1.55 7.95
C GLY A 140 -8.61 0.92 8.33
N VAL A 141 -9.16 1.37 9.46
CA VAL A 141 -10.44 0.90 10.01
C VAL A 141 -11.49 1.97 9.82
N ALA A 142 -12.62 1.62 9.20
CA ALA A 142 -13.79 2.48 9.10
C ALA A 142 -14.93 1.98 10.01
N VAL A 143 -15.61 2.92 10.65
CA VAL A 143 -16.79 2.69 11.47
C VAL A 143 -18.04 2.96 10.64
N LEU A 144 -18.93 1.98 10.61
CA LEU A 144 -20.18 2.03 9.86
C LEU A 144 -21.30 2.66 10.69
N PRO A 145 -22.34 3.25 10.05
CA PRO A 145 -23.42 3.96 10.74
C PRO A 145 -24.10 3.15 11.84
N ARG A 146 -24.26 1.83 11.62
CA ARG A 146 -24.93 0.90 12.54
C ARG A 146 -24.30 0.80 13.94
N ILE A 147 -22.99 1.03 14.03
CA ILE A 147 -22.24 0.93 15.29
C ILE A 147 -21.64 2.27 15.72
N LYS A 148 -21.71 3.30 14.86
CA LYS A 148 -21.08 4.62 15.10
C LYS A 148 -21.53 5.27 16.40
N ASN A 149 -22.79 5.06 16.80
CA ASN A 149 -23.34 5.62 18.05
C ASN A 149 -23.10 4.73 19.27
N ASN A 150 -22.51 3.54 19.12
CA ASN A 150 -22.16 2.67 20.24
C ASN A 150 -20.69 2.90 20.63
N GLN A 151 -20.44 4.02 21.30
CA GLN A 151 -19.09 4.48 21.62
C GLN A 151 -18.30 3.44 22.44
N ALA A 152 -18.96 2.76 23.39
CA ALA A 152 -18.32 1.74 24.20
C ALA A 152 -17.77 0.57 23.37
N VAL A 153 -18.51 0.10 22.36
CA VAL A 153 -18.05 -0.97 21.46
C VAL A 153 -16.95 -0.48 20.52
N VAL A 154 -17.08 0.74 19.99
CA VAL A 154 -16.06 1.34 19.12
C VAL A 154 -14.76 1.51 19.88
N ASP A 155 -14.78 2.08 21.08
CA ASP A 155 -13.60 2.33 21.90
C ASP A 155 -12.92 1.04 22.33
N ALA A 156 -13.70 0.03 22.73
CA ALA A 156 -13.18 -1.29 23.09
C ALA A 156 -12.46 -1.94 21.90
N PHE A 157 -13.06 -1.89 20.70
CA PHE A 157 -12.43 -2.41 19.48
C PHE A 157 -11.15 -1.65 19.14
N LEU A 158 -11.20 -0.31 19.11
CA LEU A 158 -10.05 0.51 18.73
C LEU A 158 -8.89 0.37 19.72
N THR A 159 -9.17 0.26 21.02
CA THR A 159 -8.16 -0.02 22.05
C THR A 159 -7.49 -1.36 21.80
N ALA A 160 -8.26 -2.42 21.57
CA ALA A 160 -7.72 -3.75 21.27
C ALA A 160 -6.95 -3.76 19.94
N TYR A 161 -7.43 -3.02 18.94
CA TYR A 161 -6.77 -2.87 17.64
C TYR A 161 -5.39 -2.18 17.80
N ASP A 162 -5.33 -1.05 18.50
CA ASP A 162 -4.10 -0.30 18.74
C ASP A 162 -3.07 -1.16 19.50
N GLN A 163 -3.52 -1.92 20.51
CA GLN A 163 -2.68 -2.90 21.22
C GLN A 163 -2.18 -4.02 20.29
N SER A 164 -3.03 -4.53 19.38
CA SER A 164 -2.64 -5.57 18.42
C SER A 164 -1.58 -5.10 17.44
N VAL A 165 -1.67 -3.84 16.96
CA VAL A 165 -0.65 -3.26 16.07
C VAL A 165 0.68 -3.15 16.81
N GLN A 166 0.68 -2.60 18.03
CA GLN A 166 1.88 -2.49 18.85
C GLN A 166 2.50 -3.86 19.16
N TRP A 167 1.68 -4.85 19.49
CA TRP A 167 2.15 -6.21 19.76
C TRP A 167 2.76 -6.85 18.51
N THR A 168 2.13 -6.69 17.33
CA THR A 168 2.63 -7.25 16.07
C THR A 168 4.02 -6.71 15.72
N ASN A 169 4.25 -5.41 15.90
CA ASN A 169 5.57 -4.81 15.66
C ASN A 169 6.65 -5.31 16.65
N LYS A 170 6.27 -5.62 17.89
CA LYS A 170 7.19 -6.15 18.91
C LYS A 170 7.44 -7.65 18.77
N HIS A 171 6.50 -8.37 18.17
CA HIS A 171 6.48 -9.83 18.07
C HIS A 171 6.20 -10.30 16.63
N PRO A 172 7.02 -9.90 15.64
CA PRO A 172 6.71 -10.13 14.23
C PRO A 172 6.63 -11.62 13.87
N LYS A 173 7.45 -12.45 14.51
CA LYS A 173 7.44 -13.91 14.31
C LYS A 173 6.15 -14.54 14.83
N GLU A 174 5.80 -14.27 16.07
CA GLU A 174 4.58 -14.79 16.70
C GLU A 174 3.33 -14.29 15.97
N ALA A 175 3.32 -13.02 15.54
CA ALA A 175 2.25 -12.46 14.73
C ALA A 175 2.11 -13.17 13.38
N ALA A 176 3.22 -13.50 12.72
CA ALA A 176 3.21 -14.22 11.46
C ALA A 176 2.72 -15.68 11.61
N GLU A 177 3.11 -16.36 12.68
CA GLU A 177 2.60 -17.69 13.02
C GLU A 177 1.09 -17.66 13.31
N LEU A 178 0.63 -16.63 14.02
CA LEU A 178 -0.80 -16.41 14.30
C LEU A 178 -1.57 -16.15 13.00
N ALA A 179 -1.06 -15.28 12.13
CA ALA A 179 -1.67 -14.99 10.83
C ALA A 179 -1.77 -16.25 9.96
N ALA A 180 -0.71 -17.06 9.87
CA ALA A 180 -0.72 -18.32 9.13
C ALA A 180 -1.69 -19.36 9.71
N ARG A 181 -1.92 -19.35 11.03
CA ARG A 181 -2.89 -20.24 11.69
C ARG A 181 -4.33 -19.90 11.32
N TYR A 182 -4.67 -18.62 11.25
CA TYR A 182 -6.07 -18.16 11.12
C TYR A 182 -6.45 -17.67 9.71
N ILE A 183 -5.47 -17.28 8.89
CA ILE A 183 -5.71 -16.74 7.54
C ILE A 183 -5.18 -17.74 6.51
N LYS A 184 -6.10 -18.40 5.81
CA LYS A 184 -5.77 -19.37 4.76
C LYS A 184 -4.90 -18.72 3.69
N GLY A 185 -3.78 -19.38 3.38
CA GLY A 185 -2.86 -18.96 2.32
C GLY A 185 -1.74 -18.00 2.77
N VAL A 186 -1.73 -17.56 4.03
CA VAL A 186 -0.60 -16.81 4.59
C VAL A 186 0.58 -17.75 4.83
N ASN A 187 1.74 -17.39 4.27
CA ASN A 187 3.01 -18.03 4.58
C ASN A 187 3.68 -17.24 5.72
N ALA A 188 3.87 -17.88 6.87
CA ALA A 188 4.42 -17.23 8.07
C ALA A 188 5.80 -16.58 7.81
N LYS A 189 6.72 -17.27 7.13
CA LYS A 189 8.07 -16.72 6.87
C LYS A 189 8.02 -15.48 5.98
N ALA A 190 7.23 -15.53 4.91
CA ALA A 190 7.05 -14.37 4.03
C ALA A 190 6.36 -13.20 4.75
N PHE A 191 5.40 -13.49 5.63
CA PHE A 191 4.69 -12.47 6.41
C PHE A 191 5.60 -11.83 7.46
N GLU A 192 6.39 -12.61 8.18
CA GLU A 192 7.42 -12.10 9.12
C GLU A 192 8.41 -11.18 8.40
N GLU A 193 8.90 -11.60 7.23
CA GLU A 193 9.79 -10.77 6.42
C GLU A 193 9.10 -9.47 5.95
N ALA A 194 7.85 -9.56 5.51
CA ALA A 194 7.07 -8.41 5.07
C ALA A 194 6.88 -7.35 6.18
N LEU A 195 6.74 -7.77 7.45
CA LEU A 195 6.62 -6.83 8.57
C LEU A 195 7.86 -5.93 8.73
N ARG A 196 9.05 -6.36 8.27
CA ARG A 196 10.26 -5.51 8.27
C ARG A 196 10.22 -4.38 7.25
N TYR A 197 9.35 -4.50 6.24
CA TYR A 197 9.14 -3.53 5.16
C TYR A 197 7.72 -2.98 5.19
N THR A 198 7.02 -3.13 6.31
CA THR A 198 5.69 -2.57 6.49
C THR A 198 5.77 -1.51 7.57
N ASP A 199 5.43 -0.27 7.22
CA ASP A 199 5.16 0.74 8.24
C ASP A 199 3.75 0.52 8.80
N PHE A 200 3.69 -0.31 9.85
CA PHE A 200 2.45 -0.69 10.53
C PHE A 200 2.24 0.18 11.78
N ARG A 201 1.45 1.25 11.66
CA ARG A 201 1.14 2.17 12.76
C ARG A 201 -0.35 2.46 12.80
N SER A 202 -0.95 2.44 14.00
CA SER A 202 -2.34 2.81 14.20
C SER A 202 -2.43 4.28 14.62
N VAL A 203 -2.91 5.13 13.72
CA VAL A 203 -3.06 6.59 13.92
C VAL A 203 -4.53 6.94 13.75
N SER A 204 -5.07 7.86 14.56
CA SER A 204 -6.48 8.25 14.46
C SER A 204 -6.81 8.83 13.09
N GLY A 205 -8.08 8.73 12.66
CA GLY A 205 -8.50 9.35 11.40
C GLY A 205 -8.35 10.87 11.44
N VAL A 206 -8.58 11.48 12.60
CA VAL A 206 -8.37 12.91 12.84
C VAL A 206 -6.91 13.31 12.64
N ASP A 207 -5.98 12.61 13.28
CA ASP A 207 -4.55 12.93 13.20
C ASP A 207 -3.97 12.62 11.82
N SER A 208 -4.55 11.66 11.10
CA SER A 208 -4.15 11.30 9.73
C SER A 208 -4.73 12.22 8.65
N ARG A 209 -5.59 13.19 9.03
CA ARG A 209 -6.38 13.97 8.07
C ARG A 209 -5.52 14.71 7.06
N THR A 210 -4.47 15.39 7.51
CA THR A 210 -3.58 16.17 6.65
C THR A 210 -2.92 15.29 5.59
N ASP A 211 -2.34 14.16 6.00
CA ASP A 211 -1.67 13.23 5.06
C ASP A 211 -2.67 12.59 4.09
N LEU A 212 -3.88 12.28 4.56
CA LEU A 212 -4.96 11.75 3.72
C LEU A 212 -5.44 12.77 2.68
N GLU A 213 -5.72 14.00 3.08
CA GLU A 213 -6.17 15.07 2.16
C GLU A 213 -5.09 15.41 1.14
N MET A 214 -3.82 15.41 1.54
CA MET A 214 -2.68 15.58 0.65
C MET A 214 -2.59 14.46 -0.39
N MET A 215 -2.66 13.19 0.03
CA MET A 215 -2.67 12.05 -0.89
C MET A 215 -3.89 12.08 -1.82
N PHE A 216 -5.08 12.39 -1.28
CA PHE A 216 -6.30 12.49 -2.08
C PHE A 216 -6.22 13.61 -3.11
N SER A 217 -5.65 14.76 -2.76
CA SER A 217 -5.46 15.88 -3.70
C SER A 217 -4.57 15.47 -4.87
N THR A 218 -3.44 14.83 -4.58
CA THR A 218 -2.55 14.25 -5.61
C THR A 218 -3.32 13.28 -6.53
N PHE A 219 -4.18 12.43 -5.98
CA PHE A 219 -4.95 11.47 -6.78
C PHE A 219 -6.08 12.10 -7.59
N ILE A 220 -6.72 13.16 -7.08
CA ILE A 220 -7.80 13.89 -7.77
C ILE A 220 -7.28 14.50 -9.06
N GLU A 221 -6.08 15.09 -9.06
CA GLU A 221 -5.47 15.71 -10.24
C GLU A 221 -5.33 14.73 -11.41
N MET A 222 -5.04 13.47 -11.11
CA MET A 222 -4.89 12.41 -12.12
C MET A 222 -6.22 11.76 -12.50
N ASN A 223 -7.05 11.48 -11.50
CA ASN A 223 -8.32 10.78 -11.67
C ASN A 223 -9.28 11.14 -10.53
N PRO A 224 -10.19 12.10 -10.70
CA PRO A 224 -11.13 12.51 -9.65
C PRO A 224 -11.97 11.35 -9.08
N LYS A 225 -12.28 10.33 -9.89
CA LYS A 225 -13.06 9.18 -9.45
C LYS A 225 -12.34 8.32 -8.41
N SER A 226 -11.01 8.42 -8.30
CA SER A 226 -10.18 7.67 -7.35
C SER A 226 -10.51 7.95 -5.88
N VAL A 227 -11.20 9.06 -5.59
CA VAL A 227 -11.65 9.43 -4.24
C VAL A 227 -13.15 9.77 -4.19
N GLY A 228 -13.90 9.46 -5.26
CA GLY A 228 -15.33 9.79 -5.34
C GLY A 228 -15.64 11.21 -5.82
N GLY A 229 -14.70 11.86 -6.52
CA GLY A 229 -14.91 13.10 -7.27
C GLY A 229 -14.47 14.37 -6.56
N LYS A 230 -14.30 14.36 -5.23
CA LYS A 230 -13.89 15.51 -4.43
C LYS A 230 -13.18 15.09 -3.15
N LEU A 231 -12.54 16.04 -2.47
CA LEU A 231 -12.08 15.80 -1.10
C LEU A 231 -13.28 15.54 -0.18
N PRO A 232 -13.21 14.50 0.68
CA PRO A 232 -14.15 14.32 1.78
C PRO A 232 -14.12 15.52 2.74
N ASP A 233 -15.26 15.85 3.34
CA ASP A 233 -15.29 16.83 4.42
C ASP A 233 -14.84 16.22 5.77
N ALA A 234 -14.85 17.04 6.82
CA ALA A 234 -14.41 16.65 8.16
C ALA A 234 -15.16 15.42 8.73
N GLY A 235 -16.37 15.12 8.25
CA GLY A 235 -17.18 14.00 8.74
C GLY A 235 -16.64 12.61 8.37
N LEU A 236 -15.68 12.53 7.44
CA LEU A 236 -14.96 11.29 7.18
C LEU A 236 -14.03 10.91 8.34
N TYR A 237 -13.44 11.87 9.06
CA TYR A 237 -12.33 11.61 9.97
C TYR A 237 -12.83 11.50 11.42
N GLN A 238 -12.46 10.42 12.12
CA GLN A 238 -12.75 10.22 13.55
C GLN A 238 -11.62 9.52 14.31
#